data_AF-H5TTL3-F1
#
_entry.id   AF-H5TTL3-F1
#
_cell.length_a   1.000
_cell.length_b   1.000
_cell.length_c   1.000
_cell.angle_alpha   90.00
_cell.angle_beta   90.00
_cell.angle_gamma   90.00
#
_symmetry.space_group_name_H-M   'P 1'
#
loop_
_entity.id
_entity.type
_entity.pdbx_description
1 polymer ?
#
loop_
_entity_poly.entity_id
_entity_poly.type
_entity_poly.pdbx_seq_one_letter_code
_entity_poly.pdbx_strand_id
1 'polypeptide(L)'
;PPIISAEHVRDIAARPDTVTRRVVPTNTPENADGTYTLPAHGTDPYRPSTALDEAVRCRDGYCADPGCAHSAWTADNDHVTEYDHHNPEAGGHTSYENLNTKCRYGHIQKTFGNWIDDQYRDPATGRLVTEYITPEGFVIPGDAETFEDAFPGLRRLRFTPPTTGDPPPRRIKPPETNPRHRTRAANKHARRRAERHRNRQRRLTRNADKPYADVAGPPPF
;
A
#
# COMPACT_ATOMS: atom_id res chain seq x y z
N PRO A 1 0.37 4.26 24.61
CA PRO A 1 1.40 3.25 24.22
C PRO A 1 2.72 3.49 24.98
N PRO A 2 3.39 2.45 25.50
CA PRO A 2 4.72 2.62 26.07
C PRO A 2 5.67 3.12 24.98
N ILE A 3 6.30 4.27 25.23
CA ILE A 3 7.27 4.88 24.31
C ILE A 3 8.61 4.17 24.57
N ILE A 4 9.07 3.36 23.62
CA ILE A 4 10.41 2.76 23.67
C ILE A 4 11.40 3.83 23.16
N SER A 5 12.41 4.16 23.97
CA SER A 5 13.43 5.14 23.56
C SER A 5 14.39 4.53 22.53
N ALA A 6 15.05 5.37 21.73
CA ALA A 6 16.08 4.91 20.79
C ALA A 6 17.25 4.19 21.49
N GLU A 7 17.55 4.57 22.73
CA GLU A 7 18.53 3.88 23.57
C GLU A 7 18.04 2.48 23.94
N HIS A 8 16.80 2.35 24.41
CA HIS A 8 16.22 1.05 24.72
C HIS A 8 16.18 0.14 23.48
N VAL A 9 15.85 0.67 22.30
CA VAL A 9 15.93 -0.11 21.04
C VAL A 9 17.35 -0.58 20.77
N ARG A 10 18.37 0.27 20.99
CA ARG A 10 19.78 -0.11 20.85
C ARG A 10 20.20 -1.19 21.85
N ASP A 11 19.73 -1.09 23.09
CA ASP A 11 20.00 -2.09 24.13
C ASP A 11 19.38 -3.44 23.75
N ILE A 12 18.13 -3.43 23.28
CA ILE A 12 17.49 -4.64 22.74
C ILE A 12 18.32 -5.20 21.58
N ALA A 13 18.69 -4.38 20.60
CA ALA A 13 19.46 -4.81 19.44
C ALA A 13 20.86 -5.38 19.80
N ALA A 14 21.46 -4.92 20.90
CA ALA A 14 22.76 -5.36 21.36
C ALA A 14 22.73 -6.69 22.14
N ARG A 15 21.56 -7.15 22.59
CA ARG A 15 21.46 -8.41 23.34
C ARG A 15 21.84 -9.61 22.46
N PRO A 16 22.54 -10.62 23.03
CA PRO A 16 22.98 -11.79 22.27
C PRO A 16 21.84 -12.69 21.78
N ASP A 17 20.66 -12.59 22.38
CA ASP A 17 19.45 -13.34 22.00
C ASP A 17 18.56 -12.59 21.00
N THR A 18 18.92 -11.36 20.62
CA THR A 18 18.09 -10.57 19.69
C THR A 18 18.33 -11.00 18.25
N VAL A 19 17.24 -11.37 17.58
CA VAL A 19 17.23 -11.61 16.15
C VAL A 19 16.93 -10.29 15.43
N THR A 20 17.94 -9.74 14.74
CA THR A 20 17.74 -8.57 13.87
C THR A 20 17.59 -9.02 12.43
N ARG A 21 16.49 -8.63 11.78
CA ARG A 21 16.27 -8.82 10.34
C ARG A 21 16.25 -7.47 9.66
N ARG A 22 17.04 -7.33 8.60
CA ARG A 22 17.07 -6.11 7.81
C ARG A 22 16.11 -6.25 6.64
N VAL A 23 15.25 -5.26 6.46
CA VAL A 23 14.38 -5.14 5.26
C VAL A 23 15.24 -5.09 3.99
N VAL A 24 16.38 -4.39 4.05
CA VAL A 24 17.42 -4.38 3.00
C VAL A 24 18.50 -5.39 3.38
N PRO A 25 18.66 -6.50 2.63
CA PRO A 25 19.74 -7.45 2.85
C PRO A 25 21.13 -6.78 2.83
N THR A 26 22.07 -7.25 3.65
CA THR A 26 23.39 -6.61 3.88
C THR A 26 24.20 -6.35 2.60
N ASN A 27 24.05 -7.19 1.57
CA ASN A 27 24.81 -7.10 0.33
C ASN A 27 23.99 -6.52 -0.84
N THR A 28 22.84 -5.90 -0.56
CA THR A 28 22.08 -5.20 -1.59
C THR A 28 22.85 -3.94 -2.01
N PRO A 29 23.21 -3.79 -3.30
CA PRO A 29 23.90 -2.60 -3.77
C PRO A 29 23.00 -1.37 -3.63
N GLU A 30 23.59 -0.26 -3.21
CA GLU A 30 22.94 1.03 -3.21
C GLU A 30 22.97 1.61 -4.63
N ASN A 31 21.83 2.15 -5.06
CA ASN A 31 21.71 2.85 -6.33
C ASN A 31 22.43 4.20 -6.28
N ALA A 32 22.76 4.78 -7.44
CA ALA A 32 23.45 6.06 -7.52
C ALA A 32 22.70 7.24 -6.84
N ASP A 33 21.38 7.13 -6.72
CA ASP A 33 20.50 8.10 -6.05
C ASP A 33 20.31 7.82 -4.54
N GLY A 34 21.05 6.86 -3.99
CA GLY A 34 20.99 6.48 -2.59
C GLY A 34 19.81 5.56 -2.21
N THR A 35 19.09 5.03 -3.20
CA THR A 35 17.98 4.08 -2.99
C THR A 35 18.43 2.62 -3.03
N TYR A 36 17.56 1.70 -2.60
CA TYR A 36 17.76 0.26 -2.73
C TYR A 36 16.61 -0.36 -3.50
N THR A 37 16.89 -1.12 -4.56
CA THR A 37 15.87 -1.84 -5.33
C THR A 37 15.77 -3.29 -4.85
N LEU A 38 14.59 -3.68 -4.39
CA LEU A 38 14.30 -5.02 -3.87
C LEU A 38 13.22 -5.71 -4.72
N PRO A 39 13.18 -7.05 -4.79
CA PRO A 39 12.11 -7.75 -5.47
C PRO A 39 10.75 -7.45 -4.83
N ALA A 40 9.75 -7.07 -5.62
CA ALA A 40 8.39 -6.88 -5.13
C ALA A 40 7.71 -8.20 -4.73
N HIS A 41 8.02 -9.28 -5.45
CA HIS A 41 7.45 -10.61 -5.27
C HIS A 41 8.47 -11.68 -5.64
N GLY A 42 8.15 -12.93 -5.29
CA GLY A 42 8.87 -14.11 -5.77
C GLY A 42 8.28 -14.60 -7.10
N THR A 43 8.14 -15.92 -7.24
CA THR A 43 7.53 -16.55 -8.42
C THR A 43 6.03 -16.31 -8.56
N ASP A 44 5.35 -15.98 -7.47
CA ASP A 44 3.93 -15.65 -7.47
C ASP A 44 3.76 -14.11 -7.44
N PRO A 45 3.38 -13.47 -8.56
CA PRO A 45 3.25 -12.02 -8.62
C PRO A 45 2.12 -11.45 -7.77
N TYR A 46 1.24 -12.29 -7.22
CA TYR A 46 0.22 -11.88 -6.24
C TYR A 46 0.79 -11.76 -4.82
N ARG A 47 1.80 -12.57 -4.47
CA ARG A 47 2.33 -12.63 -3.11
C ARG A 47 3.52 -11.67 -2.96
N PRO A 48 3.48 -10.72 -2.01
CA PRO A 48 4.62 -9.86 -1.77
C PRO A 48 5.85 -10.68 -1.35
N SER A 49 7.03 -10.22 -1.73
CA SER A 49 8.27 -10.73 -1.17
C SER A 49 8.33 -10.43 0.33
N THR A 50 9.18 -11.13 1.08
CA THR A 50 9.38 -10.82 2.51
C THR A 50 9.80 -9.37 2.72
N ALA A 51 10.67 -8.83 1.86
CA ALA A 51 11.10 -7.44 1.97
C ALA A 51 9.95 -6.45 1.72
N LEU A 52 9.08 -6.73 0.74
CA LEU A 52 7.91 -5.89 0.48
C LEU A 52 6.89 -5.97 1.62
N ASP A 53 6.61 -7.18 2.13
CA ASP A 53 5.69 -7.40 3.24
C ASP A 53 6.14 -6.64 4.50
N GLU A 54 7.42 -6.80 4.88
CA GLU A 54 8.00 -6.09 6.03
C GLU A 54 8.04 -4.58 5.81
N ALA A 55 8.40 -4.10 4.61
CA ALA A 55 8.41 -2.66 4.32
C ALA A 55 7.04 -2.02 4.44
N VAL A 56 5.98 -2.68 3.94
CA VAL A 56 4.60 -2.20 4.07
C VAL A 56 4.16 -2.15 5.53
N ARG A 57 4.51 -3.17 6.33
CA ARG A 57 4.22 -3.17 7.78
C ARG A 57 4.98 -2.09 8.53
N CYS A 58 6.24 -1.86 8.21
CA CYS A 58 7.04 -0.77 8.76
C CYS A 58 6.47 0.60 8.39
N ARG A 59 5.98 0.77 7.15
CA ARG A 59 5.36 2.00 6.66
C ARG A 59 4.04 2.30 7.36
N ASP A 60 3.20 1.29 7.52
CA ASP A 60 1.85 1.51 8.04
C ASP A 60 1.86 1.58 9.58
N GLY A 61 2.63 0.71 10.25
CA GLY A 61 2.72 0.60 11.72
C GLY A 61 1.43 0.06 12.38
N TYR A 62 0.28 0.48 11.88
CA TYR A 62 -1.06 0.09 12.26
C TYR A 62 -1.92 -0.18 11.02
N CYS A 63 -3.07 -0.81 11.22
CA CYS A 63 -4.10 -0.97 10.21
C CYS A 63 -4.44 0.38 9.58
N ALA A 64 -4.39 0.45 8.25
CA ALA A 64 -4.56 1.69 7.50
C ALA A 64 -5.99 2.28 7.58
N ASP A 65 -6.97 1.51 8.05
CA ASP A 65 -8.35 2.00 8.22
C ASP A 65 -8.39 3.17 9.22
N PRO A 66 -9.17 4.23 8.95
CA PRO A 66 -9.06 5.49 9.70
C PRO A 66 -9.23 5.29 11.21
N GLY A 67 -8.22 5.71 11.99
CA GLY A 67 -8.22 5.63 13.45
C GLY A 67 -8.07 4.22 14.04
N CYS A 68 -7.77 3.20 13.23
CA CYS A 68 -7.61 1.83 13.72
C CYS A 68 -6.22 1.61 14.33
N ALA A 69 -6.13 1.48 15.65
CA ALA A 69 -4.87 1.22 16.35
C ALA A 69 -4.38 -0.25 16.32
N HIS A 70 -4.97 -1.12 15.48
CA HIS A 70 -4.56 -2.52 15.39
C HIS A 70 -3.17 -2.62 14.74
N SER A 71 -2.24 -3.38 15.31
CA SER A 71 -0.87 -3.43 14.79
C SER A 71 -0.79 -3.97 13.37
N ALA A 72 0.02 -3.31 12.53
CA ALA A 72 0.37 -3.79 11.19
C ALA A 72 1.01 -5.19 11.22
N TRP A 73 1.67 -5.58 12.31
CA TRP A 73 2.37 -6.86 12.43
C TRP A 73 1.45 -8.06 12.69
N THR A 74 0.20 -7.81 13.09
CA THR A 74 -0.85 -8.83 13.25
C THR A 74 -1.98 -8.67 12.25
N ALA A 75 -1.85 -7.73 11.32
CA ALA A 75 -2.76 -7.46 10.22
C ALA A 75 -2.36 -8.21 8.93
N ASP A 76 -3.26 -8.22 7.96
CA ASP A 76 -3.00 -8.75 6.62
C ASP A 76 -2.59 -7.62 5.67
N ASN A 77 -1.65 -7.87 4.76
CA ASN A 77 -1.37 -6.97 3.65
C ASN A 77 -2.41 -7.18 2.56
N ASP A 78 -3.15 -6.13 2.22
CA ASP A 78 -4.27 -6.17 1.27
C ASP A 78 -4.03 -5.21 0.09
N HIS A 79 -4.42 -5.64 -1.11
CA HIS A 79 -4.29 -4.83 -2.33
C HIS A 79 -5.36 -3.75 -2.36
N VAL A 80 -4.96 -2.48 -2.29
CA VAL A 80 -5.83 -1.30 -2.44
C VAL A 80 -6.65 -1.43 -3.71
N THR A 81 -5.99 -1.41 -4.88
CA THR A 81 -6.63 -1.86 -6.13
C THR A 81 -6.51 -3.37 -6.22
N GLU A 82 -7.64 -4.07 -6.29
CA GLU A 82 -7.64 -5.53 -6.26
C GLU A 82 -6.78 -6.13 -7.38
N TYR A 83 -5.95 -7.11 -7.01
CA TYR A 83 -5.20 -7.93 -7.97
C TYR A 83 -6.17 -8.75 -8.83
N ASP A 84 -5.85 -8.89 -10.11
CA ASP A 84 -6.65 -9.67 -11.06
C ASP A 84 -5.88 -10.94 -11.45
N HIS A 85 -6.24 -12.07 -10.84
CA HIS A 85 -5.57 -13.35 -11.09
C HIS A 85 -5.72 -13.87 -12.52
N HIS A 86 -6.69 -13.36 -13.29
CA HIS A 86 -6.92 -13.77 -14.67
C HIS A 86 -6.16 -12.89 -15.66
N ASN A 87 -6.04 -11.60 -15.35
CA ASN A 87 -5.29 -10.63 -16.14
C ASN A 87 -4.56 -9.64 -15.22
N PRO A 88 -3.37 -9.99 -14.70
CA PRO A 88 -2.63 -9.18 -13.74
C PRO A 88 -2.43 -7.72 -14.18
N GLU A 89 -2.19 -7.50 -15.46
CA GLU A 89 -2.01 -6.15 -16.06
C GLU A 89 -3.26 -5.27 -16.00
N ALA A 90 -4.45 -5.86 -15.79
CA ALA A 90 -5.71 -5.14 -15.66
C ALA A 90 -6.14 -4.91 -14.19
N GLY A 91 -5.38 -5.47 -13.24
CA GLY A 91 -5.60 -5.34 -11.80
C GLY A 91 -4.67 -4.33 -11.15
N GLY A 92 -4.69 -4.26 -9.83
CA GLY A 92 -3.62 -3.60 -9.08
C GLY A 92 -2.47 -4.56 -8.84
N HIS A 93 -1.26 -4.19 -9.23
CA HIS A 93 -0.08 -5.02 -9.03
C HIS A 93 0.30 -5.10 -7.54
N THR A 94 1.04 -6.14 -7.19
CA THR A 94 1.69 -6.25 -5.88
C THR A 94 2.85 -5.27 -5.84
N SER A 95 2.63 -4.12 -5.20
CA SER A 95 3.61 -3.05 -5.08
C SER A 95 3.50 -2.38 -3.73
N TYR A 96 4.53 -1.64 -3.37
CA TYR A 96 4.56 -0.88 -2.13
C TYR A 96 3.38 0.10 -2.06
N GLU A 97 3.12 0.88 -3.09
CA GLU A 97 2.02 1.85 -3.12
C GLU A 97 0.62 1.23 -3.23
N ASN A 98 0.48 -0.02 -3.70
CA ASN A 98 -0.82 -0.67 -3.87
C ASN A 98 -1.16 -1.65 -2.75
N LEU A 99 -0.26 -1.91 -1.80
CA LEU A 99 -0.55 -2.67 -0.58
C LEU A 99 -0.79 -1.71 0.58
N ASN A 100 -1.69 -2.09 1.49
CA ASN A 100 -1.73 -1.56 2.86
C ASN A 100 -2.16 -2.64 3.86
N THR A 101 -1.80 -2.44 5.12
CA THR A 101 -2.16 -3.36 6.18
C THR A 101 -3.60 -3.13 6.62
N LYS A 102 -4.36 -4.21 6.74
CA LYS A 102 -5.73 -4.21 7.24
C LYS A 102 -5.92 -5.28 8.30
N CYS A 103 -6.45 -4.88 9.45
CA CYS A 103 -6.92 -5.86 10.42
C CYS A 103 -8.08 -6.67 9.82
N ARG A 104 -8.39 -7.82 10.44
CA ARG A 104 -9.44 -8.71 9.90
C ARG A 104 -10.78 -8.01 9.71
N TYR A 105 -11.16 -7.11 10.63
CA TYR A 105 -12.38 -6.32 10.53
C TYR A 105 -12.36 -5.42 9.29
N GLY A 106 -11.30 -4.64 9.11
CA GLY A 106 -11.14 -3.75 7.96
C GLY A 106 -11.13 -4.51 6.64
N HIS A 107 -10.45 -5.65 6.61
CA HIS A 107 -10.43 -6.53 5.45
C HIS A 107 -11.83 -7.03 5.08
N ILE A 108 -12.66 -7.38 6.06
CA ILE A 108 -14.06 -7.80 5.85
C ILE A 108 -14.90 -6.61 5.37
N GLN A 109 -14.72 -5.42 5.95
CA GLN A 109 -15.46 -4.23 5.58
C GLN A 109 -15.16 -3.84 4.11
N LYS A 110 -13.89 -3.81 3.73
CA LYS A 110 -13.48 -3.66 2.33
C LYS A 110 -13.95 -4.82 1.48
N THR A 111 -13.95 -6.06 1.96
CA THR A 111 -14.36 -7.18 1.11
C THR A 111 -15.87 -7.19 0.88
N PHE A 112 -16.71 -6.88 1.86
CA PHE A 112 -18.17 -7.11 1.77
C PHE A 112 -19.03 -5.85 1.88
N GLY A 113 -18.54 -4.80 2.55
CA GLY A 113 -19.33 -3.64 2.95
C GLY A 113 -19.46 -2.51 1.92
N ASN A 114 -19.02 -2.69 0.66
CA ASN A 114 -18.97 -1.63 -0.36
C ASN A 114 -18.08 -0.42 -0.05
N TRP A 115 -17.32 -0.45 1.04
CA TRP A 115 -16.25 0.50 1.30
C TRP A 115 -15.18 0.41 0.21
N ILE A 116 -14.60 1.56 -0.11
CA ILE A 116 -13.54 1.69 -1.11
C ILE A 116 -12.41 2.49 -0.47
N ASP A 117 -11.22 1.90 -0.47
CA ASP A 117 -9.98 2.59 -0.17
C ASP A 117 -9.33 3.07 -1.48
N ASP A 118 -8.67 4.20 -1.47
CA ASP A 118 -7.75 4.63 -2.52
C ASP A 118 -6.43 5.07 -1.86
N GLN A 119 -5.32 4.80 -2.54
CA GLN A 119 -3.98 5.08 -2.02
C GLN A 119 -3.10 5.55 -3.17
N TYR A 120 -2.40 6.66 -2.97
CA TYR A 120 -1.63 7.33 -4.00
C TYR A 120 -0.56 8.22 -3.38
N ARG A 121 0.50 8.53 -4.15
CA ARG A 121 1.46 9.56 -3.74
C ARG A 121 0.92 10.93 -4.13
N ASP A 122 0.88 11.85 -3.17
CA ASP A 122 0.61 13.25 -3.42
C ASP A 122 1.71 13.80 -4.36
N PRO A 123 1.35 14.42 -5.49
CA PRO A 123 2.33 14.83 -6.49
C PRO A 123 3.18 16.04 -6.05
N ALA A 124 2.71 16.84 -5.09
CA ALA A 124 3.42 18.01 -4.59
C ALA A 124 4.43 17.63 -3.49
N THR A 125 4.07 16.67 -2.64
CA THR A 125 4.87 16.29 -1.46
C THR A 125 5.55 14.93 -1.57
N GLY A 126 5.11 14.07 -2.49
CA GLY A 126 5.54 12.68 -2.61
C GLY A 126 5.01 11.76 -1.50
N ARG A 127 4.26 12.30 -0.53
CA ARG A 127 3.72 11.57 0.62
C ARG A 127 2.65 10.59 0.18
N LEU A 128 2.66 9.39 0.75
CA LEU A 128 1.60 8.41 0.52
C LEU A 128 0.34 8.84 1.27
N VAL A 129 -0.75 9.02 0.54
CA VAL A 129 -2.06 9.43 1.03
C VAL A 129 -3.03 8.27 0.84
N THR A 130 -3.84 8.02 1.86
CA THR A 130 -4.94 7.05 1.81
C THR A 130 -6.26 7.77 2.03
N GLU A 131 -7.27 7.40 1.25
CA GLU A 131 -8.64 7.90 1.38
C GLU A 131 -9.59 6.72 1.49
N TYR A 132 -10.64 6.89 2.30
CA TYR A 132 -11.70 5.90 2.49
C TYR A 132 -13.03 6.50 2.03
N ILE A 133 -13.73 5.78 1.18
CA ILE A 133 -15.04 6.16 0.69
C ILE A 133 -16.07 5.21 1.29
N THR A 134 -16.98 5.78 2.06
CA THR A 134 -18.13 5.08 2.64
C THR A 134 -19.10 4.65 1.53
N PRO A 135 -19.98 3.66 1.79
CA PRO A 135 -21.03 3.27 0.84
C PRO A 135 -21.95 4.42 0.41
N GLU A 136 -22.14 5.41 1.29
CA GLU A 136 -22.93 6.62 1.06
C GLU A 136 -22.17 7.69 0.25
N GLY A 137 -20.87 7.50 0.01
CA GLY A 137 -20.04 8.38 -0.81
C GLY A 137 -19.26 9.45 -0.04
N PHE A 138 -19.33 9.46 1.30
CA PHE A 138 -18.45 10.33 2.10
C PHE A 138 -17.00 9.89 2.00
N VAL A 139 -16.11 10.87 1.80
CA VAL A 139 -14.66 10.67 1.80
C VAL A 139 -14.11 10.98 3.18
N ILE A 140 -13.53 9.97 3.80
CA ILE A 140 -12.83 10.05 5.08
C ILE A 140 -11.32 10.03 4.76
N PRO A 141 -10.56 11.08 5.10
CA PRO A 141 -9.12 11.02 4.96
C PRO A 141 -8.56 9.92 5.87
N GLY A 142 -7.60 9.14 5.37
CA GLY A 142 -6.80 8.28 6.20
C GLY A 142 -5.86 9.09 7.11
N ASP A 143 -5.00 8.39 7.83
CA ASP A 143 -4.11 9.03 8.79
C ASP A 143 -3.21 10.10 8.13
N ALA A 144 -3.09 11.22 8.83
CA ALA A 144 -2.34 12.39 8.38
C ALA A 144 -0.84 12.12 8.27
N GLU A 145 -0.35 11.04 8.87
CA GLU A 145 1.04 10.59 8.86
C GLU A 145 1.11 9.07 8.62
N THR A 146 2.16 8.63 7.92
CA THR A 146 2.58 7.22 7.93
C THR A 146 3.95 7.14 8.56
N PHE A 147 4.46 5.96 8.84
CA PHE A 147 5.78 5.81 9.45
C PHE A 147 6.92 6.20 8.48
N GLU A 148 6.64 6.46 7.20
CA GLU A 148 7.60 7.16 6.32
C GLU A 148 7.95 8.57 6.82
N ASP A 149 7.03 9.23 7.52
CA ASP A 149 7.22 10.57 8.07
C ASP A 149 8.18 10.55 9.26
N ALA A 150 8.04 9.56 10.16
CA ALA A 150 8.95 9.35 11.28
C ALA A 150 10.27 8.67 10.89
N PHE A 151 10.26 7.82 9.85
CA PHE A 151 11.41 7.06 9.37
C PHE A 151 11.67 7.31 7.87
N PRO A 152 12.30 8.45 7.50
CA PRO A 152 12.55 8.81 6.10
C PRO A 152 13.35 7.77 5.30
N GLY A 153 14.11 6.91 5.99
CA GLY A 153 14.83 5.79 5.36
C GLY A 153 13.92 4.81 4.60
N LEU A 154 12.64 4.69 4.98
CA LEU A 154 11.67 3.88 4.24
C LEU A 154 11.44 4.40 2.81
N ARG A 155 11.58 5.72 2.59
CA ARG A 155 11.48 6.34 1.27
C ARG A 155 12.67 6.04 0.36
N ARG A 156 13.73 5.38 0.86
CA ARG A 156 14.85 4.89 0.06
C ARG A 156 14.57 3.51 -0.55
N LEU A 157 13.52 2.82 -0.11
CA LEU A 157 13.15 1.52 -0.64
C LEU A 157 12.44 1.68 -1.98
N ARG A 158 12.91 0.97 -2.99
CA ARG A 158 12.26 0.79 -4.28
C ARG A 158 12.00 -0.68 -4.46
N PHE A 159 10.91 -1.00 -5.13
CA PHE A 159 10.56 -2.37 -5.45
C PHE A 159 10.55 -2.53 -6.95
N THR A 160 11.06 -3.67 -7.44
CA THR A 160 11.05 -3.98 -8.85
C THR A 160 9.63 -3.82 -9.39
N PRO A 161 9.43 -3.09 -10.50
CA PRO A 161 8.13 -3.03 -11.10
C PRO A 161 7.68 -4.45 -11.47
N PRO A 162 6.37 -4.72 -11.49
CA PRO A 162 5.85 -5.99 -11.98
C PRO A 162 6.42 -6.23 -13.39
N THR A 163 7.18 -7.32 -13.55
CA THR A 163 7.83 -7.63 -14.83
C THR A 163 6.75 -8.08 -15.81
N THR A 164 6.52 -7.32 -16.88
CA THR A 164 5.79 -7.83 -18.05
C THR A 164 6.61 -8.96 -18.69
N GLY A 165 6.35 -10.21 -18.29
CA GLY A 165 7.05 -11.36 -18.86
C GLY A 165 7.20 -12.60 -17.99
N ASP A 166 6.85 -12.55 -16.70
CA ASP A 166 6.83 -13.78 -15.90
C ASP A 166 5.81 -14.76 -16.48
N PRO A 167 6.15 -16.06 -16.61
CA PRO A 167 5.22 -17.04 -17.12
C PRO A 167 3.96 -16.99 -16.25
N PRO A 168 2.76 -16.94 -16.87
CA PRO A 168 1.53 -16.79 -16.12
C PRO A 168 1.49 -17.88 -15.05
N PRO A 169 1.06 -17.55 -13.81
CA PRO A 169 0.88 -18.56 -12.78
C PRO A 169 0.07 -19.71 -13.37
N ARG A 170 0.47 -20.94 -13.04
CA ARG A 170 -0.06 -22.19 -13.61
C ARG A 170 -1.57 -22.05 -13.83
N ARG A 171 -1.99 -21.85 -15.08
CA ARG A 171 -3.41 -21.69 -15.44
C ARG A 171 -4.11 -22.97 -14.99
N ILE A 172 -4.79 -22.93 -13.85
CA ILE A 172 -5.93 -23.81 -13.64
C ILE A 172 -6.90 -23.34 -14.72
N LYS A 173 -7.05 -24.11 -15.79
CA LYS A 173 -8.05 -23.82 -16.83
C LYS A 173 -9.36 -23.56 -16.08
N PRO A 174 -9.94 -22.36 -16.17
CA PRO A 174 -11.30 -22.18 -15.69
C PRO A 174 -12.16 -23.24 -16.39
N PRO A 175 -13.20 -23.80 -15.74
CA PRO A 175 -14.28 -24.41 -16.53
C PRO A 175 -14.68 -23.40 -17.61
N GLU A 176 -14.99 -23.85 -18.82
CA GLU A 176 -15.30 -22.97 -19.96
C GLU A 176 -16.38 -21.95 -19.60
N THR A 177 -15.99 -20.79 -19.08
CA THR A 177 -16.91 -19.74 -18.71
C THR A 177 -17.19 -18.96 -19.98
N ASN A 178 -18.46 -19.01 -20.40
CA ASN A 178 -19.00 -18.20 -21.48
C ASN A 178 -18.45 -16.76 -21.37
N PRO A 179 -17.69 -16.26 -22.37
CA PRO A 179 -17.02 -14.95 -22.31
C PRO A 179 -17.99 -13.77 -22.14
N ARG A 180 -19.30 -14.02 -22.26
CA ARG A 180 -20.37 -13.04 -22.07
C ARG A 180 -20.81 -12.85 -20.62
N HIS A 181 -20.30 -13.62 -19.64
CA HIS A 181 -20.75 -13.52 -18.26
C HIS A 181 -19.57 -13.41 -17.28
N ARG A 182 -19.21 -12.17 -16.94
CA ARG A 182 -18.23 -11.90 -15.87
C ARG A 182 -18.76 -12.44 -14.53
N THR A 183 -17.86 -13.00 -13.73
CA THR A 183 -18.22 -13.45 -12.37
C THR A 183 -18.65 -12.27 -11.50
N ARG A 184 -19.43 -12.52 -10.45
CA ARG A 184 -19.82 -11.48 -9.47
C ARG A 184 -18.60 -10.77 -8.87
N ALA A 185 -17.53 -11.52 -8.59
CA ALA A 185 -16.26 -10.98 -8.11
C ALA A 185 -15.60 -10.07 -9.16
N ALA A 186 -15.51 -10.53 -10.41
CA ALA A 186 -14.94 -9.72 -11.50
C ALA A 186 -15.73 -8.42 -11.74
N ASN A 187 -17.07 -8.48 -11.71
CA ASN A 187 -17.93 -7.30 -11.82
C ASN A 187 -17.72 -6.33 -10.66
N LYS A 188 -17.60 -6.86 -9.44
CA LYS A 188 -17.33 -6.06 -8.24
C LYS A 188 -15.98 -5.35 -8.33
N HIS A 189 -14.91 -6.07 -8.70
CA HIS A 189 -13.58 -5.48 -8.83
C HIS A 189 -13.56 -4.41 -9.93
N ALA A 190 -14.18 -4.66 -11.09
CA ALA A 190 -14.28 -3.62 -12.13
C ALA A 190 -15.05 -2.38 -11.68
N ARG A 191 -16.17 -2.55 -10.96
CA ARG A 191 -16.91 -1.41 -10.40
C ARG A 191 -16.03 -0.58 -9.47
N ARG A 192 -15.27 -1.23 -8.59
CA ARG A 192 -14.37 -0.55 -7.64
C ARG A 192 -13.21 0.14 -8.33
N ARG A 193 -12.58 -0.50 -9.32
CA ARG A 193 -11.55 0.13 -10.15
C ARG A 193 -12.07 1.37 -10.85
N ALA A 194 -13.26 1.29 -11.44
CA ALA A 194 -13.90 2.44 -12.09
C ALA A 194 -14.21 3.56 -11.10
N GLU A 195 -14.65 3.22 -9.88
CA GLU A 195 -14.91 4.20 -8.82
C GLU A 195 -13.64 4.87 -8.32
N ARG A 196 -12.57 4.12 -8.06
CA ARG A 196 -11.24 4.70 -7.74
C ARG A 196 -10.75 5.63 -8.84
N HIS A 197 -10.88 5.22 -10.11
CA HIS A 197 -10.51 6.06 -11.25
C HIS A 197 -11.30 7.37 -11.27
N ARG A 198 -12.64 7.32 -11.09
CA ARG A 198 -13.47 8.54 -10.99
C ARG A 198 -13.03 9.44 -9.83
N ASN A 199 -12.72 8.86 -8.67
CA ASN A 199 -12.32 9.63 -7.49
C ASN A 199 -10.96 10.32 -7.68
N ARG A 200 -10.00 9.63 -8.31
CA ARG A 200 -8.73 10.22 -8.73
C ARG A 200 -8.94 11.37 -9.71
N GLN A 201 -9.80 11.20 -10.71
CA GLN A 201 -10.13 12.28 -11.66
C GLN A 201 -10.77 13.49 -10.97
N ARG A 202 -11.76 13.27 -10.09
CA ARG A 202 -12.39 14.36 -9.29
C ARG A 202 -11.37 15.10 -8.43
N ARG A 203 -10.38 14.40 -7.89
CA ARG A 203 -9.32 14.99 -7.08
C ARG A 203 -8.40 15.88 -7.92
N LEU A 204 -7.99 15.41 -9.09
CA LEU A 204 -7.17 16.19 -10.03
C LEU A 204 -7.88 17.47 -10.47
N THR A 205 -9.19 17.41 -10.76
CA THR A 205 -9.97 18.60 -11.12
C THR A 205 -10.08 19.57 -9.93
N ARG A 206 -10.40 19.07 -8.73
CA ARG A 206 -10.49 19.92 -7.52
C ARG A 206 -9.15 20.58 -7.16
N ASN A 207 -8.04 19.89 -7.35
CA ASN A 207 -6.70 20.44 -7.09
C ASN A 207 -6.30 21.47 -8.16
N ALA A 208 -6.73 21.30 -9.42
CA ALA A 208 -6.52 22.31 -10.46
C ALA A 208 -7.29 23.62 -10.16
N ASP A 209 -8.45 23.52 -9.52
CA ASP A 209 -9.28 24.67 -9.13
C ASP A 209 -8.82 25.37 -7.83
N LYS A 210 -7.84 24.81 -7.10
CA LYS A 210 -7.19 25.51 -5.98
C LYS A 210 -6.07 26.40 -6.52
N PRO A 211 -6.17 27.74 -6.46
CA PRO A 211 -5.04 28.60 -6.81
C PRO A 211 -3.87 28.24 -5.89
N TYR A 212 -2.66 28.18 -6.46
CA TYR A 212 -1.42 28.00 -5.72
C TYR A 212 -1.36 29.09 -4.63
N ALA A 213 -1.65 28.71 -3.39
CA ALA A 213 -1.51 29.64 -2.28
C ALA A 213 -0.01 29.85 -2.09
N ASP A 214 0.44 31.08 -2.34
CA ASP A 214 1.80 31.53 -2.09
C ASP A 214 2.14 31.24 -0.61
N VAL A 215 2.98 30.24 -0.37
CA VAL A 215 3.41 29.80 0.98
C VAL A 215 4.46 30.72 1.59
N ALA A 216 4.43 32.02 1.25
CA ALA A 216 5.27 33.06 1.82
C ALA A 216 4.76 33.58 3.17
N GLY A 217 4.24 32.70 4.03
CA GLY A 217 3.80 33.03 5.38
C GLY A 217 4.41 32.07 6.41
N PRO A 218 4.88 32.56 7.58
CA PRO A 218 5.38 31.68 8.61
C PRO A 218 4.26 30.74 9.09
N PRO A 219 4.60 29.51 9.50
CA PRO A 219 3.62 28.52 9.92
C PRO A 219 2.79 29.03 11.11
N PRO A 220 1.48 28.73 11.17
CA PRO A 220 0.67 29.02 12.34
C PRO A 220 1.19 28.23 13.55
N PHE A 221 1.14 28.90 14.70
CA PHE A 221 1.77 28.60 15.99
C PHE A 221 1.62 27.17 16.50
#